data_AF-A0A127STU4-F1
#
_entry.id   AF-A0A127STU4-F1
#
_cell.length_a   1.000
_cell.length_b   1.000
_cell.length_c   1.000
_cell.angle_alpha   90.00
_cell.angle_beta   90.00
_cell.angle_gamma   90.00
#
_symmetry.space_group_name_H-M   'P 1'
#
loop_
_entity.id
_entity.type
_entity.pdbx_description
1 polymer ?
#
loop_
_entity_poly.entity_id
_entity_poly.type
_entity_poly.pdbx_seq_one_letter_code
_entity_poly.pdbx_strand_id
1 'polypeptide(L)'
;KQFALTIAASTVLSGFNSLTLTPALCALMLQPTRPSKNPLYRGFNHLYDKTQGVYDRIVEYLLQRPVASIVSYAVFTLIAVLLFVKWPSTFVPEEDDGYFLAVVQLPPASSLERTHAVGKQINKILDSYPEIKDYIGISGFSVMGGGEQSNAATYFIVLKNWNERKGKEHTAEAVVQRFNMEVYGIQE
;
A
#
# COMPACT_ATOMS: atom_id res chain seq x y z
N LYS A 1 -16.09 5.47 4.92
CA LYS A 1 -17.47 4.92 5.06
C LYS A 1 -17.66 3.59 4.33
N GLN A 2 -17.17 3.44 3.10
CA GLN A 2 -17.30 2.19 2.31
C GLN A 2 -16.78 0.95 3.07
N PHE A 3 -15.54 0.98 3.59
CA PHE A 3 -14.94 -0.13 4.32
C PHE A 3 -15.74 -0.56 5.57
N ALA A 4 -16.15 0.41 6.40
CA ALA A 4 -16.91 0.14 7.61
C ALA A 4 -18.27 -0.50 7.32
N LEU A 5 -18.97 -0.05 6.27
CA LEU A 5 -20.25 -0.61 5.86
C LEU A 5 -20.09 -2.06 5.37
N THR A 6 -19.06 -2.33 4.55
CA THR A 6 -18.77 -3.69 4.08
C THR A 6 -18.48 -4.63 5.24
N ILE A 7 -17.61 -4.24 6.18
CA ILE A 7 -17.30 -5.07 7.36
C ILE A 7 -18.55 -5.31 8.20
N ALA A 8 -19.34 -4.27 8.47
CA ALA A 8 -20.56 -4.42 9.26
C ALA A 8 -21.55 -5.38 8.58
N ALA A 9 -21.82 -5.19 7.29
CA ALA A 9 -22.71 -6.06 6.52
C ALA A 9 -22.20 -7.51 6.48
N SER A 10 -20.91 -7.72 6.17
CA SER A 10 -20.29 -9.05 6.17
C SER A 10 -20.34 -9.72 7.55
N THR A 11 -20.14 -8.97 8.63
CA THR A 11 -20.20 -9.50 10.00
C THR A 11 -21.62 -9.90 10.38
N VAL A 12 -22.62 -9.10 10.02
CA VAL A 12 -24.04 -9.43 10.26
C VAL A 12 -24.45 -10.67 9.48
N LEU A 13 -24.10 -10.75 8.19
CA LEU A 13 -24.37 -11.92 7.35
C LEU A 13 -23.65 -13.17 7.88
N SER A 14 -22.39 -13.04 8.30
CA SER A 14 -21.62 -14.13 8.93
C SER A 14 -22.27 -14.60 10.24
N GLY A 15 -22.70 -13.66 11.08
CA GLY A 15 -23.43 -13.95 12.31
C GLY A 15 -24.72 -14.71 12.03
N PHE A 16 -25.54 -14.23 11.08
CA PHE A 16 -26.75 -14.91 10.65
C PHE A 16 -26.46 -16.32 10.14
N ASN A 17 -25.45 -16.49 9.29
CA ASN A 17 -25.03 -17.79 8.77
C ASN A 17 -24.54 -18.76 9.87
N SER A 18 -23.82 -18.24 10.87
CA SER A 18 -23.31 -19.04 11.99
C SER A 18 -24.42 -19.54 12.92
N LEU A 19 -25.54 -18.82 12.98
CA LEU A 19 -26.70 -19.17 13.83
C LEU A 19 -27.77 -19.98 13.10
N THR A 20 -27.78 -20.00 11.77
CA THR A 20 -28.84 -20.63 10.96
C THR A 20 -28.31 -21.80 10.12
N LEU A 21 -27.55 -21.50 9.07
CA LEU A 21 -27.09 -22.50 8.11
C LEU A 21 -26.01 -23.41 8.72
N THR A 22 -25.09 -22.85 9.52
CA THR A 22 -23.96 -23.61 10.06
C THR A 22 -24.45 -24.74 10.99
N PRO A 23 -25.34 -24.52 11.98
CA PRO A 23 -25.86 -25.60 12.80
C PRO A 23 -26.67 -26.62 11.99
N ALA A 24 -27.44 -26.17 11.00
CA ALA A 24 -28.21 -27.06 10.13
C ALA A 24 -27.30 -27.97 9.30
N LEU A 25 -26.24 -27.42 8.69
CA LEU A 25 -25.24 -28.19 7.94
C LEU A 25 -24.44 -29.12 8.86
N CYS A 26 -24.07 -28.67 10.06
CA CYS A 26 -23.43 -29.52 11.05
C CYS A 26 -24.30 -30.73 11.39
N ALA A 27 -25.60 -30.55 11.63
CA ALA A 27 -26.52 -31.64 11.92
C ALA A 27 -26.71 -32.61 10.75
N LEU A 28 -26.66 -32.11 9.50
CA LEU A 28 -26.88 -32.93 8.30
C LEU A 28 -25.61 -33.63 7.79
N MET A 29 -24.43 -33.03 7.96
CA MET A 29 -23.19 -33.49 7.35
C MET A 29 -22.19 -34.12 8.33
N LEU A 30 -22.21 -33.74 9.62
CA LEU A 30 -21.24 -34.30 10.57
C LEU A 30 -21.58 -35.75 10.90
N GLN A 31 -20.54 -36.58 10.84
CA GLN A 31 -20.60 -37.97 11.29
C GLN A 31 -20.10 -38.08 12.73
N PRO A 32 -20.52 -39.12 13.47
CA PRO A 32 -20.02 -39.37 14.82
C PRO A 32 -18.48 -39.43 14.87
N THR A 33 -17.88 -38.63 15.73
CA THR A 33 -16.43 -38.53 15.87
C THR A 33 -15.84 -39.87 16.31
N ARG A 34 -14.92 -40.41 15.51
CA ARG A 34 -14.12 -41.60 15.85
C ARG A 34 -12.67 -41.18 16.09
N PRO A 35 -11.95 -41.80 17.05
CA PRO A 35 -10.55 -41.51 17.27
C PRO A 35 -9.77 -41.77 15.98
N SER A 36 -8.98 -40.77 15.56
CA SER A 36 -8.26 -40.83 14.29
C SER A 36 -7.23 -41.97 14.31
N LYS A 37 -7.33 -42.89 13.36
CA LYS A 37 -6.42 -44.02 13.21
C LYS A 37 -5.15 -43.66 12.43
N ASN A 38 -5.16 -42.54 11.70
CA ASN A 38 -4.03 -42.13 10.86
C ASN A 38 -2.89 -41.56 11.74
N PRO A 39 -1.65 -42.03 11.58
CA PRO A 39 -0.50 -41.55 12.35
C PRO A 39 -0.27 -40.03 12.24
N LEU A 40 -0.59 -39.40 11.11
CA LEU A 40 -0.47 -37.95 10.93
C LEU A 40 -1.37 -37.17 11.88
N TYR A 41 -2.66 -37.52 11.91
CA TYR A 41 -3.64 -36.87 12.80
C TYR A 41 -3.35 -37.17 14.28
N ARG A 42 -2.81 -38.35 14.60
CA ARG A 42 -2.40 -38.67 15.98
C ARG A 42 -1.19 -37.84 16.43
N GLY A 43 -0.21 -37.66 15.54
CA GLY A 43 0.93 -36.78 15.79
C GLY A 43 0.50 -35.32 15.98
N PHE A 44 -0.40 -34.83 15.13
CA PHE A 44 -1.00 -33.50 15.28
C PHE A 44 -1.75 -33.36 16.61
N ASN A 45 -2.65 -34.29 16.94
CA ASN A 45 -3.40 -34.24 18.20
C ASN A 45 -2.48 -34.25 19.42
N HIS A 46 -1.42 -35.06 19.40
CA HIS A 46 -0.47 -35.08 20.51
C HIS A 46 0.27 -33.75 20.68
N LEU A 47 0.67 -33.11 19.57
CA LEU A 47 1.25 -31.77 19.60
C LEU A 47 0.25 -30.74 20.12
N TYR A 48 -0.99 -30.80 19.63
CA TYR A 48 -2.07 -29.91 20.04
C TYR A 48 -2.34 -30.03 21.55
N ASP A 49 -2.52 -31.24 22.07
CA ASP A 49 -2.76 -31.51 23.49
C ASP A 49 -1.60 -30.97 24.35
N LYS A 50 -0.36 -31.13 23.87
CA LYS A 50 0.82 -30.57 24.55
C LYS A 50 0.79 -29.05 24.57
N THR A 51 0.45 -28.39 23.45
CA THR A 51 0.33 -26.93 23.40
C THR A 51 -0.81 -26.41 24.26
N GLN A 52 -1.94 -27.11 24.29
CA GLN A 52 -3.07 -26.78 25.15
C GLN A 52 -2.67 -26.87 26.62
N GLY A 53 -2.00 -27.95 27.04
CA GLY A 53 -1.54 -28.07 28.43
C GLY A 53 -0.52 -27.01 28.86
N VAL A 54 0.30 -26.50 27.93
CA VAL A 54 1.18 -25.36 28.20
C VAL A 54 0.37 -24.07 28.36
N TYR A 55 -0.58 -23.83 27.46
CA TYR A 55 -1.49 -22.69 27.55
C TYR A 55 -2.26 -22.67 28.88
N ASP A 56 -2.87 -23.79 29.26
CA ASP A 56 -3.63 -23.94 30.51
C ASP A 56 -2.76 -23.60 31.73
N ARG A 57 -1.52 -24.10 31.76
CA ARG A 57 -0.58 -23.82 32.86
C ARG A 57 -0.17 -22.34 32.93
N ILE A 58 0.01 -21.67 31.79
CA ILE A 58 0.33 -20.24 31.75
C ILE A 58 -0.85 -19.43 32.27
N VAL A 59 -2.07 -19.74 31.80
CA VAL A 59 -3.29 -19.06 32.24
C VAL A 59 -3.51 -19.27 33.73
N GLU A 60 -3.38 -20.50 34.22
CA GLU A 60 -3.51 -20.80 35.65
C GLU A 60 -2.49 -20.00 36.49
N TYR A 61 -1.23 -19.97 36.07
CA TYR A 61 -0.19 -19.18 36.74
C TYR A 61 -0.50 -17.68 36.78
N LEU A 62 -1.02 -17.12 35.68
CA LEU A 62 -1.41 -15.71 35.59
C LEU A 62 -2.65 -15.40 36.45
N LEU A 63 -3.62 -16.31 36.52
CA LEU A 63 -4.81 -16.15 37.36
C LEU A 63 -4.47 -16.20 38.86
N GLN A 64 -3.51 -17.03 39.26
CA GLN A 64 -3.02 -17.08 40.64
C GLN A 64 -2.24 -15.81 41.05
N ARG A 65 -1.79 -15.00 40.08
CA ARG A 65 -0.99 -13.78 40.32
C ARG A 65 -1.60 -12.56 39.60
N PRO A 66 -2.81 -12.11 40.00
CA PRO A 66 -3.55 -11.07 39.28
C PRO A 66 -2.79 -9.75 39.19
N VAL A 67 -2.02 -9.39 40.22
CA VAL A 67 -1.20 -8.16 40.22
C VAL A 67 -0.10 -8.24 39.16
N ALA A 68 0.63 -9.36 39.07
CA ALA A 68 1.66 -9.55 38.06
C ALA A 68 1.08 -9.52 36.64
N SER A 69 -0.10 -10.12 36.46
CA SER A 69 -0.84 -10.12 35.19
C SER A 69 -1.23 -8.70 34.76
N ILE A 70 -1.82 -7.90 35.66
CA ILE A 70 -2.19 -6.50 35.37
C ILE A 70 -0.96 -5.65 35.08
N VAL A 71 0.13 -5.81 35.84
CA VAL A 71 1.39 -5.08 35.59
C VAL A 71 1.93 -5.44 34.21
N SER A 72 1.96 -6.72 33.84
CA SER A 72 2.45 -7.14 32.52
C SER A 72 1.58 -6.55 31.39
N TYR A 73 0.26 -6.56 31.55
CA TYR A 73 -0.66 -5.93 30.60
C TYR A 73 -0.41 -4.42 30.47
N ALA A 74 -0.21 -3.71 31.59
CA ALA A 74 0.12 -2.29 31.58
C ALA A 74 1.45 -2.00 30.87
N VAL A 75 2.47 -2.84 31.09
CA VAL A 75 3.77 -2.72 30.40
C VAL A 75 3.60 -2.93 28.89
N PHE A 76 2.89 -3.97 28.45
CA PHE A 76 2.65 -4.19 27.02
C PHE A 76 1.85 -3.05 26.38
N THR A 77 0.85 -2.53 27.09
CA THR A 77 0.06 -1.38 26.64
C THR A 77 0.94 -0.14 26.51
N LEU A 78 1.80 0.12 27.48
CA LEU A 78 2.74 1.24 27.43
C LEU A 78 3.70 1.12 26.24
N ILE A 79 4.27 -0.06 26.01
CA ILE A 79 5.12 -0.32 24.83
C ILE A 79 4.34 -0.07 23.54
N ALA A 80 3.11 -0.58 23.43
CA ALA A 80 2.28 -0.38 22.25
C ALA A 80 1.99 1.10 21.98
N VAL A 81 1.66 1.88 23.03
CA VAL A 81 1.43 3.33 22.90
C VAL A 81 2.71 4.06 22.48
N LEU A 82 3.86 3.72 23.05
CA LEU A 82 5.15 4.32 22.67
C LEU A 82 5.50 4.03 21.21
N LEU A 83 5.27 2.79 20.74
CA LEU A 83 5.47 2.42 19.34
C LEU A 83 4.47 3.14 18.42
N PHE A 84 3.21 3.25 18.84
CA PHE A 84 2.16 3.92 18.08
C PHE A 84 2.47 5.40 17.87
N VAL A 85 2.90 6.11 18.92
CA VAL A 85 3.26 7.54 18.84
C VAL A 85 4.51 7.77 17.98
N LYS A 86 5.45 6.82 17.95
CA LYS A 86 6.67 6.91 17.14
C LYS A 86 6.43 6.58 15.65
N TRP A 87 5.33 5.92 15.31
CA TRP A 87 5.09 5.46 13.94
C TRP A 87 4.77 6.65 13.02
N PRO A 88 5.48 6.82 11.88
CA PRO A 88 5.22 7.93 10.98
C PRO A 88 3.82 7.79 10.36
N SER A 89 3.04 8.86 10.43
CA SER A 89 1.75 8.93 9.76
C SER A 89 1.93 9.31 8.29
N THR A 90 1.22 8.62 7.41
CA THR A 90 0.99 9.02 6.04
C THR A 90 -0.51 8.98 5.75
N PHE A 91 -0.99 9.78 4.81
CA PHE A 91 -2.41 9.80 4.45
C PHE A 91 -2.75 8.59 3.57
N VAL A 92 -2.06 8.46 2.43
CA VAL A 92 -2.17 7.36 1.48
C VAL A 92 -0.76 7.08 0.97
N PRO A 93 -0.35 5.80 0.81
CA PRO A 93 0.93 5.48 0.18
C PRO A 93 0.98 6.03 -1.25
N GLU A 94 2.17 6.43 -1.69
CA GLU A 94 2.39 6.75 -3.09
C GLU A 94 2.27 5.47 -3.91
N GLU A 95 1.45 5.51 -4.96
CA GLU A 95 1.21 4.40 -5.87
C GLU A 95 1.71 4.78 -7.27
N ASP A 96 2.21 3.78 -7.99
CA ASP A 96 2.53 3.95 -9.42
C ASP A 96 1.23 3.88 -10.20
N ASP A 97 0.63 5.03 -10.48
CA ASP A 97 -0.61 5.17 -11.27
C ASP A 97 -0.39 4.99 -12.79
N GLY A 98 0.84 4.71 -13.23
CA GLY A 98 1.17 4.57 -14.65
C GLY A 98 1.32 5.88 -15.40
N TYR A 99 1.38 7.02 -14.71
CA TYR A 99 1.69 8.32 -15.29
C TYR A 99 2.35 9.23 -14.25
N PHE A 100 2.98 10.31 -14.71
CA PHE A 100 3.42 11.40 -13.86
C PHE A 100 3.33 12.73 -14.60
N LEU A 101 3.37 13.82 -13.85
CA LEU A 101 3.37 15.19 -14.39
C LEU A 101 4.76 15.80 -14.23
N ALA A 102 5.21 16.51 -15.26
CA ALA A 102 6.40 17.35 -15.16
C ALA A 102 6.03 18.81 -15.44
N VAL A 103 6.51 19.71 -14.57
CA VAL A 103 6.28 21.15 -14.69
C VAL A 103 7.61 21.82 -14.98
N VAL A 104 7.64 22.52 -16.11
CA VAL A 104 8.82 23.24 -16.59
C VAL A 104 8.58 24.72 -16.36
N GLN A 105 9.50 25.37 -15.66
CA GLN A 105 9.41 26.78 -15.35
C GLN A 105 10.74 27.46 -15.67
N LEU A 106 10.72 28.33 -16.68
CA LEU A 106 11.85 29.20 -17.02
C LEU A 106 11.79 30.48 -16.17
N PRO A 107 12.91 31.24 -16.07
CA PRO A 107 12.94 32.54 -15.42
C PRO A 107 11.84 33.47 -15.93
N PRO A 108 11.36 34.39 -15.07
CA PRO A 108 10.31 35.34 -15.43
C PRO A 108 10.72 36.17 -16.66
N ALA A 109 9.72 36.55 -17.45
CA ALA A 109 9.86 37.24 -18.74
C ALA A 109 10.51 36.43 -19.89
N SER A 110 10.67 35.10 -19.74
CA SER A 110 11.02 34.23 -20.87
C SER A 110 9.87 34.15 -21.87
N SER A 111 10.22 34.17 -23.16
CA SER A 111 9.26 34.05 -24.26
C SER A 111 8.75 32.61 -24.39
N LEU A 112 7.55 32.46 -24.97
CA LEU A 112 7.00 31.14 -25.30
C LEU A 112 7.93 30.34 -26.23
N GLU A 113 8.63 31.02 -27.14
CA GLU A 113 9.58 30.38 -28.04
C GLU A 113 10.75 29.74 -27.28
N ARG A 114 11.25 30.39 -26.23
CA ARG A 114 12.33 29.86 -25.39
C ARG A 114 11.85 28.64 -24.59
N THR A 115 10.65 28.73 -24.02
CA THR A 115 10.00 27.61 -23.34
C THR A 115 9.80 26.43 -24.28
N HIS A 116 9.37 26.67 -25.51
CA HIS A 116 9.19 25.65 -26.53
C HIS A 116 10.53 25.03 -26.96
N ALA A 117 11.61 25.81 -27.05
CA ALA A 117 12.96 25.31 -27.32
C ALA A 117 13.47 24.36 -26.21
N VAL A 118 13.28 24.72 -24.94
CA VAL A 118 13.56 23.84 -23.80
C VAL A 118 12.67 22.59 -23.85
N GLY A 119 11.41 22.75 -24.20
CA GLY A 119 10.48 21.64 -24.39
C GLY A 119 10.96 20.61 -25.42
N LYS A 120 11.59 21.05 -26.52
CA LYS A 120 12.21 20.11 -27.50
C LYS A 120 13.36 19.30 -26.91
N GLN A 121 14.14 19.88 -25.98
CA GLN A 121 15.20 19.15 -25.28
C GLN A 121 14.60 18.09 -24.34
N ILE A 122 13.53 18.46 -23.62
CA ILE A 122 12.79 17.55 -22.74
C ILE A 122 12.17 16.40 -23.53
N ASN A 123 11.55 16.68 -24.68
CA ASN A 123 10.98 15.64 -25.55
C ASN A 123 12.04 14.60 -25.93
N LYS A 124 13.25 15.05 -26.29
CA LYS A 124 14.35 14.14 -26.64
C LYS A 124 14.80 13.28 -25.45
N ILE A 125 14.76 13.82 -24.23
CA ILE A 125 15.05 13.04 -23.02
C ILE A 125 13.94 12.01 -22.81
N LEU A 126 12.67 12.41 -22.87
CA LEU A 126 11.53 11.51 -22.71
C LEU A 126 11.56 10.37 -23.74
N ASP A 127 11.91 10.66 -25.00
CA ASP A 127 12.06 9.66 -26.06
C ASP A 127 13.14 8.60 -25.76
N SER A 128 14.10 8.91 -24.88
CA SER A 128 15.16 7.97 -24.51
C SER A 128 14.75 6.96 -23.44
N TYR A 129 13.64 7.20 -22.72
CA TYR A 129 13.20 6.32 -21.62
C TYR A 129 12.35 5.16 -22.15
N PRO A 130 12.78 3.90 -21.97
CA PRO A 130 12.03 2.74 -22.43
C PRO A 130 10.71 2.53 -21.68
N GLU A 131 10.53 3.12 -20.50
CA GLU A 131 9.32 3.03 -19.68
C GLU A 131 8.19 3.93 -20.17
N ILE A 132 8.50 4.96 -20.95
CA ILE A 132 7.53 5.93 -21.43
C ILE A 132 6.78 5.34 -22.62
N LYS A 133 5.46 5.48 -22.59
CA LYS A 133 4.58 5.06 -23.69
C LYS A 133 4.28 6.25 -24.60
N ASP A 134 3.77 7.32 -24.02
CA ASP A 134 3.35 8.54 -24.71
C ASP A 134 3.50 9.74 -23.77
N TYR A 135 3.66 10.94 -24.31
CA TYR A 135 3.64 12.18 -23.53
C TYR A 135 3.01 13.33 -24.33
N ILE A 136 2.44 14.29 -23.60
CA ILE A 136 1.90 15.53 -24.16
C ILE A 136 2.49 16.69 -23.37
N GLY A 137 3.21 17.59 -24.04
CA GLY A 137 3.72 18.84 -23.48
C GLY A 137 2.90 20.03 -23.96
N ILE A 138 2.38 20.83 -23.04
CA ILE A 138 1.65 22.07 -23.32
C ILE A 138 2.53 23.25 -22.90
N SER A 139 3.17 23.89 -23.88
CA SER A 139 3.91 25.14 -23.66
C SER A 139 2.94 26.29 -23.50
N GLY A 140 3.20 27.19 -22.55
CA GLY A 140 2.32 28.32 -22.26
C GLY A 140 1.31 28.04 -21.16
N PHE A 141 1.26 26.82 -20.58
CA PHE A 141 0.30 26.44 -19.54
C PHE A 141 1.02 25.90 -18.30
N SER A 142 0.64 26.41 -17.13
CA SER A 142 1.15 25.94 -15.84
C SER A 142 0.02 25.35 -15.00
N VAL A 143 0.06 24.03 -14.74
CA VAL A 143 -0.87 23.37 -13.81
C VAL A 143 -0.70 23.87 -12.38
N MET A 144 0.51 24.30 -12.00
CA MET A 144 0.79 24.88 -10.68
C MET A 144 0.34 26.34 -10.59
N GLY A 145 0.52 27.11 -11.67
CA GLY A 145 0.16 28.53 -11.75
C GLY A 145 -1.31 28.79 -12.08
N GLY A 146 -2.06 27.76 -12.49
CA GLY A 146 -3.50 27.84 -12.75
C GLY A 146 -3.88 28.70 -13.96
N GLY A 147 -2.99 28.89 -14.93
CA GLY A 147 -3.24 29.78 -16.07
C GLY A 147 -2.17 29.78 -17.15
N GLU A 148 -2.33 30.67 -18.12
CA GLU A 148 -1.40 30.83 -19.23
C GLU A 148 -0.16 31.64 -18.80
N GLN A 149 1.02 31.06 -18.98
CA GLN A 149 2.31 31.67 -18.67
C GLN A 149 3.31 31.36 -19.77
N SER A 150 3.87 32.38 -20.41
CA SER A 150 4.80 32.20 -21.54
C SER A 150 6.10 31.48 -21.15
N ASN A 151 6.49 31.55 -19.88
CA ASN A 151 7.69 30.93 -19.32
C ASN A 151 7.43 29.58 -18.63
N ALA A 152 6.25 28.97 -18.82
CA ALA A 152 5.91 27.69 -18.22
C ALA A 152 5.44 26.66 -19.26
N ALA A 153 5.68 25.38 -18.98
CA ALA A 153 5.08 24.27 -19.71
C ALA A 153 4.69 23.14 -18.75
N THR A 154 3.61 22.44 -19.05
CA THR A 154 3.18 21.25 -18.31
C THR A 154 3.21 20.05 -19.22
N TYR A 155 3.80 18.96 -18.72
CA TYR A 155 3.91 17.68 -19.39
C TYR A 155 3.07 16.62 -18.68
N PHE A 156 2.25 15.93 -19.45
CA PHE A 156 1.52 14.74 -19.04
C PHE A 156 2.23 13.53 -19.64
N ILE A 157 2.87 12.72 -18.81
CA ILE A 157 3.73 11.62 -19.26
C ILE A 157 3.10 10.30 -18.83
N VAL A 158 2.74 9.48 -19.81
CA VAL A 158 2.10 8.18 -19.60
C VAL A 158 3.16 7.08 -19.73
N LEU A 159 3.24 6.23 -18.73
CA LEU A 159 4.14 5.09 -18.69
C LEU A 159 3.51 3.87 -19.37
N LYS A 160 4.33 2.91 -19.77
CA LYS A 160 3.87 1.59 -20.20
C LYS A 160 3.16 0.86 -19.07
N ASN A 161 2.41 -0.19 -19.40
CA ASN A 161 1.72 -0.98 -18.38
C ASN A 161 2.74 -1.63 -17.42
N TRP A 162 2.33 -1.85 -16.16
CA TRP A 162 3.20 -2.47 -15.14
C TRP A 162 3.78 -3.83 -15.56
N ASN A 163 3.08 -4.58 -16.40
CA ASN A 163 3.55 -5.87 -16.93
C ASN A 163 4.80 -5.74 -17.82
N GLU A 164 4.98 -4.58 -18.45
CA GLU A 164 6.10 -4.25 -19.35
C GLU A 164 7.24 -3.55 -18.60
N ARG A 165 7.00 -3.09 -17.36
CA ARG A 165 7.93 -2.35 -16.50
C ARG A 165 8.30 -3.17 -15.26
N LYS A 166 9.08 -4.24 -15.45
CA LYS A 166 9.43 -5.17 -14.35
C LYS A 166 10.68 -4.74 -13.61
N GLY A 167 10.54 -4.45 -12.32
CA GLY A 167 11.67 -4.17 -11.42
C GLY A 167 11.52 -2.82 -10.73
N LYS A 168 12.22 -2.65 -9.61
CA LYS A 168 12.12 -1.43 -8.78
C LYS A 168 12.62 -0.19 -9.51
N GLU A 169 13.48 -0.35 -10.52
CA GLU A 169 14.03 0.77 -11.30
C GLU A 169 13.06 1.30 -12.36
N HIS A 170 11.99 0.56 -12.69
CA HIS A 170 11.04 0.96 -13.72
C HIS A 170 9.72 1.48 -13.13
N THR A 171 9.65 1.71 -11.82
CA THR A 171 8.48 2.34 -11.18
C THR A 171 8.40 3.82 -11.55
N ALA A 172 7.20 4.40 -11.48
CA ALA A 172 6.99 5.82 -11.71
C ALA A 172 7.93 6.69 -10.86
N GLU A 173 8.06 6.37 -9.57
CA GLU A 173 8.96 7.09 -8.66
C GLU A 173 10.43 7.05 -9.14
N ALA A 174 10.94 5.87 -9.52
CA ALA A 174 12.31 5.72 -9.97
C ALA A 174 12.56 6.45 -11.30
N VAL A 175 11.59 6.42 -12.22
CA VAL A 175 11.63 7.15 -13.49
C VAL A 175 11.64 8.66 -13.22
N VAL A 176 10.77 9.16 -12.34
CA VAL A 176 10.70 10.57 -11.95
C VAL A 176 12.03 11.04 -11.35
N GLN A 177 12.63 10.25 -10.46
CA GLN A 177 13.92 10.61 -9.85
C GLN A 177 15.04 10.72 -10.90
N ARG A 178 15.14 9.76 -11.83
CA ARG A 178 16.14 9.82 -12.92
C ARG A 178 15.87 11.00 -13.86
N PHE A 179 14.62 11.15 -14.28
CA PHE A 179 14.21 12.24 -15.15
C PHE A 179 14.56 13.60 -14.54
N ASN A 180 14.20 13.83 -13.28
CA ASN A 180 14.50 15.07 -12.56
C ASN A 180 16.00 15.38 -12.50
N MET A 181 16.85 14.37 -12.26
CA MET A 181 18.31 14.57 -12.26
C MET A 181 18.83 15.00 -13.63
N GLU A 182 18.28 14.43 -14.71
CA GLU A 182 18.72 14.69 -16.07
C GLU A 182 18.25 16.07 -16.58
N VAL A 183 16.98 16.43 -16.33
CA VAL A 183 16.46 17.73 -16.77
C VAL A 183 16.99 18.92 -15.96
N TYR A 184 17.49 18.70 -14.74
CA TYR A 184 18.13 19.77 -13.95
C TYR A 184 19.40 20.32 -14.62
N GLY A 185 20.02 19.54 -15.51
CA GLY A 185 21.21 19.94 -16.26
C GLY A 185 20.93 20.77 -17.52
N ILE A 186 19.66 20.98 -17.90
CA ILE A 186 19.29 21.75 -19.08
C ILE A 186 19.63 23.23 -18.85
N GLN A 187 20.58 23.76 -19.62
CA GLN A 187 20.89 25.18 -19.68
C GLN A 187 20.06 25.84 -20.80
N GLU A 188 19.55 27.04 -20.53
CA GLU A 188 18.69 27.80 -21.45
C GLU A 188 19.39 28.36 -22.69
#